data_AF-A0A7J5EH89-F1
#
_entry.id   AF-A0A7J5EH89-F1
#
_cell.length_a   1.000
_cell.length_b   1.000
_cell.length_c   1.000
_cell.angle_alpha   90.00
_cell.angle_beta   90.00
_cell.angle_gamma   90.00
#
_symmetry.space_group_name_H-M   'P 1'
#
loop_
_entity.id
_entity.type
_entity.pdbx_description
1 polymer ?
#
loop_
_entity_poly.entity_id
_entity_poly.type
_entity_poly.pdbx_seq_one_letter_code
_entity_poly.pdbx_strand_id
1 'polypeptide(L)'
;MIKRALLCVSLVAACGGGDDDGTIDPTDVPFGTTAIVVVVNPLINDGNSAGGIAEPGAIVADVTLTTDDGVTATTGADGIAVLAPVTAGTRTITVSGAVDGGTFTVTVADGTLREVALATEAGRAELMVSIDYKSDQAFEVTPTMSIDEVNGVLAVSDRVVFFRGGNYTGDLDFSGSRVTLFGEGVLGGAVVLDGNMTVSGSDSRIRGAHITGSLTMPASKIGLAFSRVDGAVTSEGSDVMMVANALCGAESVTGSGTVMIGNHGAAPITGCP
;
A
#
# COMPACT_ATOMS: atom_id res chain seq x y z
N MET A 1 -34.76 -14.44 13.68
CA MET A 1 -34.71 -13.42 12.62
C MET A 1 -33.25 -13.23 12.24
N ILE A 2 -32.83 -13.91 11.18
CA ILE A 2 -31.45 -13.90 10.68
C ILE A 2 -31.36 -12.75 9.67
N LYS A 3 -30.61 -11.70 10.00
CA LYS A 3 -30.28 -10.63 9.04
C LYS A 3 -29.24 -11.17 8.07
N ARG A 4 -29.65 -11.34 6.81
CA ARG A 4 -28.79 -11.71 5.69
C ARG A 4 -27.83 -10.55 5.41
N ALA A 5 -26.54 -10.77 5.59
CA ALA A 5 -25.50 -9.92 5.04
C ALA A 5 -25.53 -10.05 3.52
N LEU A 6 -25.67 -8.92 2.82
CA LEU A 6 -25.73 -8.86 1.37
C LEU A 6 -24.29 -8.95 0.84
N LEU A 7 -23.91 -10.15 0.37
CA LEU A 7 -22.70 -10.36 -0.40
C LEU A 7 -22.94 -9.78 -1.80
N CYS A 8 -22.57 -8.52 -2.00
CA CYS A 8 -22.55 -7.91 -3.33
C CYS A 8 -21.29 -8.36 -4.05
N VAL A 9 -21.39 -9.47 -4.79
CA VAL A 9 -20.41 -9.85 -5.81
C VAL A 9 -20.69 -8.97 -7.03
N SER A 10 -20.03 -7.83 -7.13
CA SER A 10 -19.96 -7.07 -8.38
C SER A 10 -18.81 -7.64 -9.21
N LEU A 11 -19.12 -8.48 -10.21
CA LEU A 11 -18.23 -8.70 -11.35
C LEU A 11 -18.14 -7.37 -12.11
N VAL A 12 -17.15 -6.54 -11.78
CA VAL A 12 -16.69 -5.50 -12.69
C VAL A 12 -15.72 -6.20 -13.63
N ALA A 13 -16.15 -6.41 -14.88
CA ALA A 13 -15.23 -6.74 -15.95
C ALA A 13 -14.27 -5.56 -16.10
N ALA A 14 -13.00 -5.76 -15.73
CA ALA A 14 -11.92 -4.83 -15.98
C ALA A 14 -11.70 -4.75 -17.50
N CYS A 15 -12.40 -3.80 -18.13
CA CYS A 15 -11.98 -3.24 -19.41
C CYS A 15 -11.27 -1.92 -19.10
N GLY A 16 -10.03 -2.02 -18.62
CA GLY A 16 -9.06 -0.93 -18.58
C GLY A 16 -7.90 -1.32 -19.47
N GLY A 17 -7.67 -0.58 -20.55
CA GLY A 17 -6.52 -0.81 -21.42
C GLY A 17 -5.25 -0.19 -20.80
N GLY A 18 -4.18 -0.95 -20.78
CA GLY A 18 -2.84 -0.52 -20.39
C GLY A 18 -1.87 -1.70 -20.45
N ASP A 19 -1.01 -1.68 -21.47
CA ASP A 19 0.23 -2.47 -21.69
C ASP A 19 0.22 -3.99 -21.42
N ASP A 20 0.18 -4.77 -22.52
CA ASP A 20 0.31 -6.23 -22.58
C ASP A 20 1.73 -6.75 -22.24
N ASP A 21 2.30 -6.38 -21.08
CA ASP A 21 3.53 -7.02 -20.56
C ASP A 21 3.24 -8.12 -19.53
N GLY A 22 1.97 -8.31 -19.16
CA GLY A 22 1.53 -9.31 -18.18
C GLY A 22 1.74 -8.88 -16.73
N THR A 23 2.12 -7.63 -16.46
CA THR A 23 2.12 -7.06 -15.11
C THR A 23 0.73 -6.56 -14.75
N ILE A 24 0.23 -6.98 -13.57
CA ILE A 24 -0.99 -6.41 -12.99
C ILE A 24 -0.54 -5.21 -12.17
N ASP A 25 -1.12 -4.04 -12.41
CA ASP A 25 -0.92 -2.87 -11.55
C ASP A 25 -1.33 -3.25 -10.12
N PRO A 26 -0.51 -3.01 -9.09
CA PRO A 26 -0.88 -3.30 -7.69
C PRO A 26 -2.25 -2.73 -7.33
N THR A 27 -2.64 -1.61 -7.92
CA THR A 27 -3.88 -0.91 -7.61
C THR A 27 -5.11 -1.43 -8.36
N ASP A 28 -4.92 -2.29 -9.37
CA ASP A 28 -5.99 -2.96 -10.10
C ASP A 28 -6.49 -4.23 -9.41
N VAL A 29 -5.91 -4.62 -8.26
CA VAL A 29 -6.35 -5.80 -7.49
C VAL A 29 -7.72 -5.54 -6.88
N PRO A 30 -8.79 -6.24 -7.32
CA PRO A 30 -10.13 -5.99 -6.80
C PRO A 30 -10.22 -6.33 -5.31
N PHE A 31 -10.97 -5.52 -4.56
CA PHE A 31 -11.23 -5.79 -3.15
C PHE A 31 -11.82 -7.19 -2.93
N GLY A 32 -11.34 -7.89 -1.90
CA GLY A 32 -11.72 -9.28 -1.62
C GLY A 32 -10.95 -10.32 -2.44
N THR A 33 -10.00 -9.91 -3.29
CA THR A 33 -9.05 -10.82 -3.93
C THR A 33 -7.91 -11.13 -2.97
N THR A 34 -7.64 -12.41 -2.74
CA THR A 34 -6.42 -12.84 -2.04
C THR A 34 -5.20 -12.55 -2.91
N ALA A 35 -4.36 -11.61 -2.49
CA ALA A 35 -3.24 -11.12 -3.29
C ALA A 35 -2.01 -10.77 -2.45
N ILE A 36 -0.84 -10.86 -3.07
CA ILE A 36 0.44 -10.40 -2.50
C ILE A 36 1.07 -9.41 -3.47
N VAL A 37 1.30 -8.19 -3.01
CA VAL A 37 2.08 -7.17 -3.72
C VAL A 37 3.50 -7.16 -3.13
N VAL A 38 4.49 -7.27 -4.00
CA VAL A 38 5.91 -7.32 -3.61
C VAL A 38 6.64 -6.13 -4.23
N VAL A 39 7.32 -5.36 -3.38
CA VAL A 39 8.28 -4.33 -3.80
C VAL A 39 9.69 -4.90 -3.64
N VAL A 40 10.37 -5.12 -4.74
CA VAL A 40 11.70 -5.74 -4.76
C VAL A 40 12.79 -4.68 -4.64
N ASN A 41 13.70 -4.90 -3.70
CA ASN A 41 14.87 -4.07 -3.43
C ASN A 41 14.60 -2.55 -3.35
N PRO A 42 13.54 -2.10 -2.66
CA PRO A 42 13.33 -0.67 -2.48
C PRO A 42 14.49 -0.06 -1.69
N LEU A 43 15.00 1.09 -2.15
CA LEU A 43 16.03 1.81 -1.42
C LEU A 43 15.49 2.27 -0.07
N ILE A 44 16.32 2.19 0.97
CA ILE A 44 15.99 2.73 2.30
C ILE A 44 16.16 4.25 2.22
N ASN A 45 15.11 5.00 2.60
CA ASN A 45 15.16 6.46 2.65
C ASN A 45 15.92 6.94 3.90
N ASP A 46 16.51 8.12 3.83
CA ASP A 46 17.31 8.73 4.91
C ASP A 46 16.47 9.02 6.17
N GLY A 47 15.16 9.24 6.01
CA GLY A 47 14.22 9.42 7.12
C GLY A 47 13.89 8.13 7.89
N ASN A 48 14.37 6.97 7.44
CA ASN A 48 14.19 5.70 8.15
C ASN A 48 14.91 5.72 9.50
N SER A 49 14.16 5.49 10.58
CA SER A 49 14.68 5.38 11.95
C SER A 49 14.54 3.99 12.56
N ALA A 50 13.94 3.04 11.83
CA ALA A 50 13.88 1.63 12.21
C ALA A 50 15.21 0.91 11.98
N GLY A 51 15.67 0.15 12.98
CA GLY A 51 16.85 -0.71 12.86
C GLY A 51 16.49 -2.12 12.37
N GLY A 52 17.49 -2.85 11.85
CA GLY A 52 17.32 -4.25 11.45
C GLY A 52 16.55 -4.46 10.14
N ILE A 53 16.39 -3.41 9.33
CA ILE A 53 15.87 -3.55 7.97
C ILE A 53 16.93 -4.21 7.09
N ALA A 54 16.55 -5.26 6.38
CA ALA A 54 17.44 -5.96 5.46
C ALA A 54 17.95 -5.01 4.37
N GLU A 55 19.24 -5.10 4.04
CA GLU A 55 19.85 -4.24 3.02
C GLU A 55 19.32 -4.62 1.62
N PRO A 56 18.79 -3.69 0.83
CA PRO A 56 18.30 -4.00 -0.50
C PRO A 56 19.45 -4.39 -1.43
N GLY A 57 19.19 -5.35 -2.32
CA GLY A 57 20.07 -5.62 -3.46
C GLY A 57 19.96 -4.54 -4.54
N ALA A 58 20.71 -4.71 -5.63
CA ALA A 58 20.77 -3.73 -6.71
C ALA A 58 19.75 -3.95 -7.85
N ILE A 59 19.22 -5.18 -7.99
CA ILE A 59 18.34 -5.56 -9.10
C ILE A 59 16.89 -5.40 -8.67
N VAL A 60 16.14 -4.54 -9.35
CA VAL A 60 14.72 -4.32 -9.10
C VAL A 60 13.82 -4.90 -10.19
N ALA A 61 14.27 -4.86 -11.45
CA ALA A 61 13.50 -5.29 -12.61
C ALA A 61 13.81 -6.74 -13.02
N ASP A 62 12.89 -7.35 -13.78
CA ASP A 62 13.03 -8.71 -14.33
C ASP A 62 13.24 -9.80 -13.26
N VAL A 63 12.85 -9.52 -12.01
CA VAL A 63 12.83 -10.48 -10.91
C VAL A 63 11.50 -11.22 -10.95
N THR A 64 11.57 -12.53 -11.15
CA THR A 64 10.40 -13.41 -11.21
C THR A 64 10.12 -13.99 -9.83
N LEU A 65 8.89 -13.81 -9.38
CA LEU A 65 8.36 -14.33 -8.13
C LEU A 65 7.36 -15.43 -8.44
N THR A 66 7.57 -16.63 -7.90
CA THR A 66 6.66 -17.77 -8.09
C THR A 66 6.24 -18.34 -6.75
N THR A 67 4.95 -18.37 -6.47
CA THR A 67 4.38 -19.00 -5.28
C THR A 67 4.37 -20.53 -5.42
N ASP A 68 4.32 -21.23 -4.29
CA ASP A 68 4.24 -22.69 -4.24
C ASP A 68 2.93 -23.28 -4.81
N ASP A 69 1.89 -22.46 -5.00
CA ASP A 69 0.66 -22.80 -5.73
C ASP A 69 0.69 -22.41 -7.21
N GLY A 70 1.83 -21.95 -7.73
CA GLY A 70 2.10 -21.78 -9.16
C GLY A 70 1.76 -20.41 -9.74
N VAL A 71 1.34 -19.44 -8.92
CA VAL A 71 1.14 -18.05 -9.34
C VAL A 71 2.50 -17.41 -9.58
N THR A 72 2.67 -16.76 -10.73
CA THR A 72 3.95 -16.15 -11.11
C THR A 72 3.72 -14.70 -11.55
N ALA A 73 4.61 -13.82 -11.12
CA ALA A 73 4.69 -12.44 -11.56
C ALA A 73 6.16 -12.05 -11.76
N THR A 74 6.43 -11.10 -12.66
CA THR A 74 7.77 -10.55 -12.87
C THR A 74 7.72 -9.05 -12.65
N THR A 75 8.73 -8.50 -11.98
CA THR A 75 8.81 -7.07 -11.67
C THR A 75 9.11 -6.23 -12.91
N GLY A 76 8.44 -5.10 -13.04
CA GLY A 76 8.79 -4.05 -14.01
C GLY A 76 9.99 -3.20 -13.58
N ALA A 77 10.20 -2.08 -14.27
CA ALA A 77 11.28 -1.13 -13.97
C ALA A 77 11.13 -0.44 -12.60
N ASP A 78 9.91 -0.43 -12.05
CA ASP A 78 9.55 0.06 -10.73
C ASP A 78 9.85 -0.95 -9.59
N GLY A 79 10.23 -2.18 -9.94
CA GLY A 79 10.50 -3.24 -8.97
C GLY A 79 9.25 -3.82 -8.32
N ILE A 80 8.07 -3.60 -8.87
CA ILE A 80 6.80 -4.06 -8.29
C ILE A 80 6.30 -5.29 -9.02
N ALA A 81 5.85 -6.29 -8.26
CA ALA A 81 5.18 -7.47 -8.78
C ALA A 81 3.94 -7.80 -7.97
N VAL A 82 2.89 -8.26 -8.65
CA VAL A 82 1.59 -8.56 -8.05
C VAL A 82 1.24 -10.02 -8.30
N LEU A 83 1.14 -10.78 -7.22
CA LEU A 83 0.74 -12.19 -7.24
C LEU A 83 -0.75 -12.26 -6.89
N ALA A 84 -1.59 -12.46 -7.90
CA ALA A 84 -3.03 -12.57 -7.73
C ALA A 84 -3.68 -13.42 -8.84
N PRO A 85 -4.75 -14.17 -8.54
CA PRO A 85 -5.18 -14.57 -7.20
C PRO A 85 -4.22 -15.63 -6.62
N VAL A 86 -3.91 -15.56 -5.32
CA VAL A 86 -3.14 -16.61 -4.61
C VAL A 86 -4.03 -17.38 -3.64
N THR A 87 -3.67 -18.62 -3.35
CA THR A 87 -4.35 -19.42 -2.32
C THR A 87 -4.03 -18.86 -0.93
N ALA A 88 -5.05 -18.73 -0.07
CA ALA A 88 -4.85 -18.30 1.31
C ALA A 88 -3.96 -19.27 2.11
N GLY A 89 -3.23 -18.73 3.09
CA GLY A 89 -2.31 -19.46 3.97
C GLY A 89 -0.87 -18.95 3.87
N THR A 90 0.06 -19.69 4.48
CA THR A 90 1.50 -19.40 4.33
C THR A 90 1.96 -19.88 2.96
N ARG A 91 2.35 -18.94 2.11
CA ARG A 91 2.91 -19.19 0.78
C ARG A 91 4.42 -19.11 0.83
N THR A 92 5.07 -20.05 0.15
CA THR A 92 6.52 -19.98 -0.11
C THR A 92 6.69 -19.38 -1.48
N ILE A 93 7.44 -18.28 -1.57
CA ILE A 93 7.70 -17.59 -2.82
C ILE A 93 9.16 -17.81 -3.19
N THR A 94 9.38 -18.30 -4.42
CA THR A 94 10.70 -18.47 -5.02
C THR A 94 11.05 -17.24 -5.83
N VAL A 95 12.28 -16.74 -5.65
CA VAL A 95 12.82 -15.58 -6.35
C VAL A 95 13.81 -16.06 -7.41
N SER A 96 13.55 -15.71 -8.66
CA SER A 96 14.33 -16.15 -9.83
C SER A 96 14.37 -15.06 -10.91
N GLY A 97 14.83 -15.39 -12.13
CA GLY A 97 14.91 -14.44 -13.24
C GLY A 97 16.25 -13.70 -13.24
N ALA A 98 16.22 -12.37 -13.15
CA ALA A 98 17.42 -11.52 -13.11
C ALA A 98 18.29 -11.75 -11.86
N VAL A 99 17.74 -12.33 -10.80
CA VAL A 99 18.46 -12.75 -9.59
C VAL A 99 17.96 -14.12 -9.14
N ASP A 100 18.89 -15.01 -8.77
CA ASP A 100 18.55 -16.28 -8.10
C ASP A 100 18.54 -16.06 -6.58
N GLY A 101 17.40 -15.57 -6.07
CA GLY A 101 17.29 -15.04 -4.71
C GLY A 101 17.00 -16.09 -3.63
N GLY A 102 16.69 -17.33 -4.00
CA GLY A 102 16.21 -18.33 -3.05
C GLY A 102 14.72 -18.17 -2.75
N THR A 103 14.31 -18.34 -1.49
CA THR A 103 12.88 -18.33 -1.12
C THR A 103 12.60 -17.52 0.14
N PHE A 104 11.38 -17.00 0.23
CA PHE A 104 10.84 -16.38 1.44
C PHE A 104 9.38 -16.82 1.66
N THR A 105 8.81 -16.53 2.83
CA THR A 105 7.42 -16.90 3.13
C THR A 105 6.57 -15.69 3.48
N VAL A 106 5.31 -15.72 3.05
CA VAL A 106 4.30 -14.71 3.37
C VAL A 106 3.02 -15.43 3.76
N THR A 107 2.42 -15.03 4.88
CA THR A 107 1.09 -15.50 5.27
C THR A 107 0.04 -14.49 4.84
N VAL A 108 -0.95 -14.94 4.07
CA VAL A 108 -2.07 -14.13 3.59
C VAL A 108 -3.38 -14.82 3.97
N ALA A 109 -4.37 -14.05 4.45
CA ALA A 109 -5.70 -14.57 4.78
C ALA A 109 -6.62 -14.54 3.55
N ASP A 110 -7.68 -15.33 3.58
CA ASP A 110 -8.64 -15.38 2.47
C ASP A 110 -9.31 -14.02 2.26
N GLY A 111 -9.36 -13.59 1.00
CA GLY A 111 -9.90 -12.29 0.58
C GLY A 111 -9.08 -11.07 1.00
N THR A 112 -7.84 -11.26 1.46
CA THR A 112 -6.97 -10.15 1.91
C THR A 112 -5.84 -9.84 0.92
N LEU A 113 -5.46 -8.57 0.90
CA LEU A 113 -4.26 -8.10 0.21
C LEU A 113 -3.12 -7.97 1.22
N ARG A 114 -1.95 -8.50 0.87
CA ARG A 114 -0.71 -8.33 1.64
C ARG A 114 0.30 -7.54 0.83
N GLU A 115 0.95 -6.59 1.46
CA GLU A 115 2.08 -5.88 0.87
C GLU A 115 3.36 -6.22 1.59
N VAL A 116 4.42 -6.45 0.82
CA VAL A 116 5.74 -6.76 1.35
C VAL A 116 6.81 -6.01 0.58
N ALA A 117 7.85 -5.60 1.28
CA ALA A 117 9.11 -5.24 0.65
C ALA A 117 10.10 -6.37 0.85
N LEU A 118 10.83 -6.70 -0.21
CA LEU A 118 11.76 -7.81 -0.27
C LEU A 118 13.15 -7.29 -0.59
N ALA A 119 14.11 -7.56 0.29
CA ALA A 119 15.53 -7.45 -0.02
C ALA A 119 16.01 -8.78 -0.62
N THR A 120 16.51 -8.76 -1.85
CA THR A 120 17.02 -9.95 -2.53
C THR A 120 18.30 -9.71 -3.31
N GLU A 121 19.19 -10.68 -3.25
CA GLU A 121 20.42 -10.82 -4.03
C GLU A 121 20.70 -12.31 -4.24
N ALA A 122 21.78 -12.66 -4.94
CA ALA A 122 22.09 -14.07 -5.19
C ALA A 122 22.15 -14.90 -3.89
N GLY A 123 21.26 -15.88 -3.76
CA GLY A 123 21.13 -16.78 -2.62
C GLY A 123 20.43 -16.20 -1.38
N ARG A 124 19.90 -14.97 -1.44
CA ARG A 124 19.22 -14.29 -0.31
C ARG A 124 17.89 -13.69 -0.73
N ALA A 125 16.85 -13.99 0.04
CA ALA A 125 15.54 -13.36 -0.03
C ALA A 125 15.03 -13.12 1.39
N GLU A 126 14.96 -11.85 1.80
CA GLU A 126 14.62 -11.44 3.16
C GLU A 126 13.56 -10.33 3.14
N LEU A 127 12.52 -10.48 3.96
CA LEU A 127 11.49 -9.46 4.09
C LEU A 127 12.03 -8.23 4.83
N MET A 128 11.91 -7.07 4.20
CA MET A 128 12.22 -5.78 4.82
C MET A 128 11.03 -5.27 5.65
N VAL A 129 9.83 -5.37 5.08
CA VAL A 129 8.59 -4.96 5.75
C VAL A 129 7.41 -5.80 5.28
N SER A 130 6.37 -5.83 6.09
CA SER A 130 5.12 -6.48 5.75
C SER A 130 3.96 -5.65 6.26
N ILE A 131 3.16 -5.12 5.35
CA ILE A 131 1.97 -4.32 5.65
C ILE A 131 0.75 -5.24 5.58
N ASP A 132 0.02 -5.27 6.68
CA ASP A 132 -1.24 -5.96 6.80
C ASP A 132 -2.40 -4.97 6.75
N TYR A 133 -3.37 -5.27 5.90
CA TYR A 133 -4.63 -4.54 5.79
C TYR A 133 -5.70 -5.36 6.49
N LYS A 134 -5.84 -5.18 7.80
CA LYS A 134 -6.84 -5.91 8.58
C LYS A 134 -8.25 -5.60 8.05
N SER A 135 -9.02 -6.65 7.73
CA SER A 135 -10.40 -6.55 7.25
C SER A 135 -11.38 -7.20 8.21
N ASP A 136 -12.32 -6.45 8.73
CA ASP A 136 -13.42 -6.94 9.57
C ASP A 136 -14.78 -6.40 9.13
N GLN A 137 -14.83 -5.18 8.59
CA GLN A 137 -16.02 -4.56 7.99
C GLN A 137 -15.62 -3.62 6.86
N ALA A 138 -16.27 -3.71 5.69
CA ALA A 138 -16.02 -2.81 4.58
C ALA A 138 -17.16 -1.77 4.46
N PHE A 139 -16.78 -0.50 4.26
CA PHE A 139 -17.69 0.60 3.95
C PHE A 139 -17.20 1.30 2.69
N GLU A 140 -18.09 1.48 1.73
CA GLU A 140 -17.78 2.19 0.49
C GLU A 140 -18.17 3.66 0.62
N VAL A 141 -17.27 4.56 0.26
CA VAL A 141 -17.55 5.99 0.12
C VAL A 141 -17.51 6.39 -1.35
N THR A 142 -18.37 7.32 -1.74
CA THR A 142 -18.46 7.80 -3.12
C THR A 142 -18.18 9.31 -3.18
N PRO A 143 -17.73 9.84 -4.33
CA PRO A 143 -17.49 11.28 -4.49
C PRO A 143 -18.76 12.15 -4.33
N THR A 144 -19.94 11.55 -4.29
CA THR A 144 -21.21 12.24 -4.07
C THR A 144 -21.54 12.45 -2.59
N MET A 145 -20.85 11.76 -1.68
CA MET A 145 -20.98 11.98 -0.24
C MET A 145 -20.35 13.34 0.12
N SER A 146 -20.95 14.03 1.07
CA SER A 146 -20.34 15.24 1.64
C SER A 146 -19.08 14.89 2.44
N ILE A 147 -18.15 15.84 2.56
CA ILE A 147 -16.92 15.62 3.33
C ILE A 147 -17.23 15.30 4.81
N ASP A 148 -18.30 15.86 5.37
CA ASP A 148 -18.75 15.57 6.73
C ASP A 148 -19.20 14.10 6.89
N GLU A 149 -19.87 13.55 5.88
CA GLU A 149 -20.25 12.13 5.86
C GLU A 149 -19.02 11.23 5.75
N VAL A 150 -18.06 11.59 4.89
CA VAL A 150 -16.80 10.84 4.73
C VAL A 150 -15.99 10.86 6.03
N ASN A 151 -15.83 12.02 6.66
CA ASN A 151 -15.18 12.14 7.97
C ASN A 151 -15.92 11.37 9.06
N GLY A 152 -17.25 11.36 9.03
CA GLY A 152 -18.06 10.52 9.91
C GLY A 152 -17.80 9.02 9.75
N VAL A 153 -17.48 8.56 8.53
CA VAL A 153 -17.09 7.17 8.26
C VAL A 153 -15.67 6.89 8.77
N LEU A 154 -14.71 7.79 8.51
CA LEU A 154 -13.31 7.64 8.90
C LEU A 154 -13.07 7.76 10.41
N ALA A 155 -13.99 8.39 11.13
CA ALA A 155 -13.97 8.48 12.60
C ALA A 155 -14.27 7.14 13.30
N VAL A 156 -14.82 6.15 12.58
CA VAL A 156 -15.17 4.84 13.16
C VAL A 156 -13.97 3.90 13.06
N SER A 157 -13.51 3.41 14.20
CA SER A 157 -12.40 2.44 14.30
C SER A 157 -12.79 1.06 13.77
N ASP A 158 -11.79 0.21 13.49
CA ASP A 158 -11.97 -1.20 13.11
C ASP A 158 -12.80 -1.34 11.82
N ARG A 159 -12.26 -0.78 10.73
CA ARG A 159 -13.00 -0.71 9.46
C ARG A 159 -12.09 -0.59 8.25
N VAL A 160 -12.54 -1.12 7.13
CA VAL A 160 -12.02 -0.82 5.80
C VAL A 160 -12.95 0.19 5.13
N VAL A 161 -12.38 1.27 4.61
CA VAL A 161 -13.07 2.32 3.86
C VAL A 161 -12.55 2.31 2.43
N PHE A 162 -13.42 1.92 1.50
CA PHE A 162 -13.11 1.88 0.09
C PHE A 162 -13.59 3.16 -0.58
N PHE A 163 -12.65 3.92 -1.13
CA PHE A 163 -12.97 5.12 -1.90
C PHE A 163 -13.13 4.72 -3.35
N ARG A 164 -14.32 4.98 -3.91
CA ARG A 164 -14.48 4.87 -5.36
C ARG A 164 -13.68 5.96 -6.05
N GLY A 165 -13.16 5.64 -7.24
CA GLY A 165 -12.54 6.64 -8.11
C GLY A 165 -13.37 7.92 -8.25
N GLY A 166 -12.72 9.07 -8.04
CA GLY A 166 -13.24 10.42 -8.18
C GLY A 166 -12.51 11.42 -7.29
N ASN A 167 -13.03 12.64 -7.25
CA ASN A 167 -12.48 13.75 -6.47
C ASN A 167 -13.29 14.00 -5.20
N TYR A 168 -12.61 14.09 -4.06
CA TYR A 168 -13.17 14.37 -2.74
C TYR A 168 -12.61 15.70 -2.25
N THR A 169 -13.42 16.76 -2.29
CA THR A 169 -12.99 18.11 -1.89
C THR A 169 -13.29 18.39 -0.42
N GLY A 170 -12.28 18.91 0.29
CA GLY A 170 -12.32 19.27 1.70
C GLY A 170 -11.29 18.50 2.52
N ASP A 171 -11.03 19.00 3.72
CA ASP A 171 -10.07 18.37 4.62
C ASP A 171 -10.62 17.05 5.18
N LEU A 172 -9.77 16.02 5.23
CA LEU A 172 -10.08 14.72 5.80
C LEU A 172 -9.47 14.55 7.19
N ASP A 173 -10.30 14.14 8.15
CA ASP A 173 -9.88 13.75 9.48
C ASP A 173 -10.03 12.24 9.65
N PHE A 174 -8.89 11.57 9.70
CA PHE A 174 -8.79 10.15 9.91
C PHE A 174 -8.59 9.84 11.40
N SER A 175 -9.65 10.01 12.18
CA SER A 175 -9.63 9.91 13.65
C SER A 175 -9.93 8.52 14.21
N GLY A 176 -10.52 7.61 13.42
CA GLY A 176 -10.68 6.21 13.77
C GLY A 176 -9.33 5.47 13.77
N SER A 177 -9.13 4.57 14.74
CA SER A 177 -7.96 3.69 14.81
C SER A 177 -8.22 2.36 14.11
N ARG A 178 -7.18 1.71 13.58
CA ARG A 178 -7.30 0.44 12.83
C ARG A 178 -8.27 0.56 11.67
N VAL A 179 -8.14 1.65 10.92
CA VAL A 179 -8.95 1.86 9.74
C VAL A 179 -8.05 1.82 8.52
N THR A 180 -8.51 1.12 7.48
CA THR A 180 -7.80 1.02 6.21
C THR A 180 -8.52 1.79 5.14
N LEU A 181 -7.85 2.75 4.51
CA LEU A 181 -8.30 3.42 3.30
C LEU A 181 -7.69 2.74 2.08
N PHE A 182 -8.54 2.37 1.13
CA PHE A 182 -8.14 1.97 -0.22
C PHE A 182 -8.61 3.02 -1.23
N GLY A 183 -7.66 3.69 -1.85
CA GLY A 183 -7.87 4.43 -3.09
C GLY A 183 -7.37 3.60 -4.28
N GLU A 184 -8.03 3.75 -5.41
CA GLU A 184 -7.68 3.06 -6.66
C GLU A 184 -6.62 3.88 -7.46
N GLY A 185 -5.73 3.21 -8.21
CA GLY A 185 -4.78 3.79 -9.19
C GLY A 185 -3.29 3.78 -8.80
N VAL A 186 -2.40 3.57 -9.81
CA VAL A 186 -0.92 3.33 -9.74
C VAL A 186 -0.17 4.09 -8.64
N LEU A 187 -0.55 5.35 -8.40
CA LEU A 187 0.00 6.26 -7.37
C LEU A 187 -1.11 7.12 -6.72
N GLY A 188 -2.34 6.61 -6.72
CA GLY A 188 -3.54 7.25 -6.21
C GLY A 188 -4.36 8.09 -7.18
N GLY A 189 -4.06 8.02 -8.47
CA GLY A 189 -4.69 8.88 -9.49
C GLY A 189 -6.19 8.70 -9.70
N ALA A 190 -6.80 7.58 -9.28
CA ALA A 190 -8.26 7.44 -9.40
C ALA A 190 -8.98 8.07 -8.21
N VAL A 191 -8.38 8.09 -7.02
CA VAL A 191 -8.96 8.73 -5.82
C VAL A 191 -8.15 9.97 -5.45
N VAL A 192 -8.68 11.13 -5.82
CA VAL A 192 -8.09 12.43 -5.51
C VAL A 192 -8.73 12.99 -4.25
N LEU A 193 -7.90 13.27 -3.25
CA LEU A 193 -8.25 13.90 -1.98
C LEU A 193 -7.79 15.35 -2.03
N ASP A 194 -8.73 16.24 -2.38
CA ASP A 194 -8.53 17.66 -2.62
C ASP A 194 -8.70 18.47 -1.33
N GLY A 195 -7.66 18.43 -0.50
CA GLY A 195 -7.61 19.02 0.83
C GLY A 195 -6.43 18.50 1.64
N ASN A 196 -6.29 18.98 2.87
CA ASN A 196 -5.34 18.41 3.82
C ASN A 196 -5.90 17.13 4.43
N MET A 197 -5.01 16.21 4.79
CA MET A 197 -5.36 15.00 5.53
C MET A 197 -4.64 14.97 6.87
N THR A 198 -5.37 14.68 7.94
CA THR A 198 -4.80 14.40 9.27
C THR A 198 -5.15 12.99 9.70
N VAL A 199 -4.18 12.21 10.16
CA VAL A 199 -4.36 10.84 10.65
C VAL A 199 -4.09 10.77 12.15
N SER A 200 -5.14 10.95 12.93
CA SER A 200 -5.09 11.00 14.39
C SER A 200 -5.44 9.68 15.08
N GLY A 201 -6.02 8.72 14.35
CA GLY A 201 -6.21 7.34 14.82
C GLY A 201 -4.98 6.45 14.55
N SER A 202 -4.65 5.56 15.49
CA SER A 202 -3.44 4.70 15.41
C SER A 202 -3.69 3.38 14.68
N ASP A 203 -2.62 2.74 14.18
CA ASP A 203 -2.66 1.46 13.44
C ASP A 203 -3.55 1.51 12.18
N SER A 204 -3.69 2.70 11.58
CA SER A 204 -4.46 2.91 10.35
C SER A 204 -3.56 2.77 9.12
N ARG A 205 -4.16 2.41 7.98
CA ARG A 205 -3.48 2.21 6.71
C ARG A 205 -4.11 3.05 5.61
N ILE A 206 -3.30 3.61 4.73
CA ILE A 206 -3.69 4.37 3.55
C ILE A 206 -2.94 3.79 2.38
N ARG A 207 -3.69 3.45 1.33
CA ARG A 207 -3.14 2.86 0.12
C ARG A 207 -3.73 3.51 -1.12
N GLY A 208 -2.90 3.80 -2.11
CA GLY A 208 -3.38 4.17 -3.45
C GLY A 208 -4.20 5.46 -3.46
N ALA A 209 -3.85 6.47 -2.67
CA ALA A 209 -4.57 7.75 -2.66
C ALA A 209 -3.69 8.90 -3.14
N HIS A 210 -4.25 9.83 -3.91
CA HIS A 210 -3.60 11.08 -4.29
C HIS A 210 -4.10 12.22 -3.41
N ILE A 211 -3.27 12.64 -2.47
CA ILE A 211 -3.51 13.75 -1.56
C ILE A 211 -2.86 15.00 -2.14
N THR A 212 -3.66 15.99 -2.50
CA THR A 212 -3.15 17.24 -3.11
C THR A 212 -2.67 18.25 -2.06
N GLY A 213 -3.22 18.19 -0.85
CA GLY A 213 -2.81 19.00 0.29
C GLY A 213 -1.70 18.36 1.12
N SER A 214 -1.54 18.85 2.35
CA SER A 214 -0.56 18.30 3.29
C SER A 214 -1.10 17.06 4.02
N LEU A 215 -0.23 16.10 4.33
CA LEU A 215 -0.52 14.93 5.14
C LEU A 215 0.16 15.05 6.51
N THR A 216 -0.63 15.01 7.58
CA THR A 216 -0.11 15.03 8.96
C THR A 216 -0.48 13.74 9.69
N MET A 217 0.52 13.04 10.24
CA MET A 217 0.37 11.77 10.96
C MET A 217 0.89 11.91 12.39
N PRO A 218 0.10 12.49 13.32
CA PRO A 218 0.47 12.57 14.73
C PRO A 218 0.34 11.22 15.46
N ALA A 219 -0.47 10.30 14.94
CA ALA A 219 -0.71 8.99 15.55
C ALA A 219 0.38 7.96 15.19
N SER A 220 0.51 6.93 16.01
CA SER A 220 1.51 5.86 15.83
C SER A 220 1.00 4.71 14.96
N LYS A 221 1.93 3.93 14.41
CA LYS A 221 1.66 2.72 13.62
C LYS A 221 0.91 2.96 12.32
N ILE A 222 1.01 4.16 11.73
CA ILE A 222 0.37 4.48 10.45
C ILE A 222 1.10 3.80 9.31
N GLY A 223 0.37 3.34 8.29
CA GLY A 223 0.95 2.80 7.06
C GLY A 223 0.50 3.63 5.88
N LEU A 224 1.43 4.06 5.05
CA LEU A 224 1.18 4.73 3.80
C LEU A 224 1.88 3.94 2.69
N ALA A 225 1.13 3.46 1.71
CA ALA A 225 1.69 2.70 0.60
C ALA A 225 1.12 3.12 -0.75
N PHE A 226 1.94 3.12 -1.80
CA PHE A 226 1.52 3.39 -3.18
C PHE A 226 0.68 4.67 -3.34
N SER A 227 0.94 5.67 -2.51
CA SER A 227 0.17 6.91 -2.45
C SER A 227 1.01 8.08 -2.91
N ARG A 228 0.33 9.14 -3.39
CA ARG A 228 0.95 10.41 -3.76
C ARG A 228 0.52 11.50 -2.80
N VAL A 229 1.47 12.30 -2.33
CA VAL A 229 1.20 13.51 -1.54
C VAL A 229 1.91 14.69 -2.20
N ASP A 230 1.15 15.65 -2.71
CA ASP A 230 1.72 16.85 -3.34
C ASP A 230 2.18 17.90 -2.31
N GLY A 231 1.49 17.97 -1.16
CA GLY A 231 1.83 18.86 -0.06
C GLY A 231 2.90 18.30 0.88
N ALA A 232 3.11 18.99 2.00
CA ALA A 232 4.07 18.56 3.00
C ALA A 232 3.60 17.28 3.71
N VAL A 233 4.56 16.43 4.08
CA VAL A 233 4.33 15.20 4.85
C VAL A 233 5.00 15.33 6.21
N THR A 234 4.19 15.31 7.27
CA THR A 234 4.68 15.37 8.65
C THR A 234 4.29 14.10 9.38
N SER A 235 5.28 13.40 9.94
CA SER A 235 5.08 12.18 10.73
C SER A 235 5.69 12.33 12.12
N GLU A 236 4.84 12.47 13.12
CA GLU A 236 5.25 12.67 14.52
C GLU A 236 5.09 11.39 15.35
N GLY A 237 4.17 10.51 14.96
CA GLY A 237 3.93 9.26 15.66
C GLY A 237 5.03 8.21 15.41
N SER A 238 5.16 7.28 16.35
CA SER A 238 6.14 6.20 16.28
C SER A 238 5.66 5.04 15.40
N ASP A 239 6.60 4.20 14.95
CA ASP A 239 6.35 2.96 14.20
C ASP A 239 5.56 3.16 12.90
N VAL A 240 5.71 4.32 12.25
CA VAL A 240 5.08 4.60 10.96
C VAL A 240 5.80 3.83 9.84
N MET A 241 5.06 3.36 8.85
CA MET A 241 5.59 2.68 7.67
C MET A 241 5.19 3.43 6.41
N MET A 242 6.18 3.85 5.62
CA MET A 242 5.97 4.48 4.31
C MET A 242 6.70 3.66 3.25
N VAL A 243 5.94 3.11 2.30
CA VAL A 243 6.45 2.19 1.29
C VAL A 243 6.01 2.64 -0.10
N ALA A 244 6.97 2.81 -1.02
CA ALA A 244 6.68 3.04 -2.44
C ALA A 244 5.72 4.22 -2.71
N ASN A 245 5.86 5.32 -1.97
CA ASN A 245 5.04 6.53 -2.15
C ASN A 245 5.73 7.58 -3.04
N ALA A 246 4.95 8.53 -3.54
CA ALA A 246 5.43 9.76 -4.16
C ALA A 246 5.18 10.95 -3.22
N LEU A 247 6.21 11.43 -2.52
CA LEU A 247 6.14 12.51 -1.53
C LEU A 247 6.70 13.80 -2.15
N CYS A 248 5.86 14.55 -2.87
CA CYS A 248 6.35 15.68 -3.69
C CYS A 248 6.56 16.99 -2.92
N GLY A 249 6.10 17.07 -1.66
CA GLY A 249 6.35 18.21 -0.79
C GLY A 249 7.52 17.99 0.18
N ALA A 250 7.67 18.92 1.13
CA ALA A 250 8.66 18.78 2.19
C ALA A 250 8.28 17.63 3.15
N GLU A 251 9.27 16.82 3.54
CA GLU A 251 9.11 15.71 4.48
C GLU A 251 9.73 16.06 5.84
N SER A 252 9.01 15.73 6.92
CA SER A 252 9.48 15.86 8.29
C SER A 252 9.03 14.65 9.13
N VAL A 253 9.95 13.71 9.36
CA VAL A 253 9.73 12.56 10.24
C VAL A 253 10.47 12.74 11.56
N THR A 254 9.71 12.86 12.65
CA THR A 254 10.26 13.00 14.02
C THR A 254 9.94 11.81 14.93
N GLY A 255 9.03 10.93 14.50
CA GLY A 255 8.69 9.70 15.20
C GLY A 255 9.83 8.67 15.22
N SER A 256 9.84 7.83 16.26
CA SER A 256 10.80 6.74 16.41
C SER A 256 10.33 5.46 15.71
N GLY A 257 11.26 4.64 15.22
CA GLY A 257 10.91 3.33 14.64
C GLY A 257 10.22 3.42 13.28
N THR A 258 10.36 4.56 12.60
CA THR A 258 9.75 4.79 11.29
C THR A 258 10.49 3.99 10.23
N VAL A 259 9.75 3.22 9.44
CA VAL A 259 10.25 2.53 8.25
C VAL A 259 9.95 3.39 7.02
N MET A 260 10.98 3.77 6.28
CA MET A 260 10.82 4.49 5.02
C MET A 260 11.63 3.81 3.93
N ILE A 261 10.95 3.20 2.97
CA ILE A 261 11.58 2.45 1.89
C ILE A 261 10.88 2.74 0.56
N GLY A 262 11.66 2.98 -0.48
CA GLY A 262 11.18 3.19 -1.85
C GLY A 262 10.35 4.46 -2.04
N ASN A 263 10.37 5.41 -1.11
CA ASN A 263 9.59 6.64 -1.26
C ASN A 263 10.32 7.64 -2.15
N HIS A 264 9.69 8.01 -3.24
CA HIS A 264 10.10 9.09 -4.13
C HIS A 264 9.85 10.46 -3.50
N GLY A 265 10.70 11.44 -3.81
CA GLY A 265 10.71 12.77 -3.19
C GLY A 265 11.38 12.83 -1.81
N ALA A 266 11.72 11.68 -1.21
CA ALA A 266 12.53 11.56 0.00
C ALA A 266 13.92 11.04 -0.34
N ALA A 267 14.97 11.59 0.27
CA ALA A 267 16.34 11.14 0.02
C ALA A 267 16.51 9.64 0.35
N PRO A 268 17.30 8.87 -0.42
CA PRO A 268 18.11 9.32 -1.57
C PRO A 268 17.31 9.45 -2.89
N ILE A 269 16.05 9.04 -2.93
CA ILE A 269 15.19 9.06 -4.13
C ILE A 269 14.50 10.43 -4.28
N THR A 270 15.26 11.47 -4.62
CA THR A 270 14.77 12.87 -4.53
C THR A 270 13.77 13.30 -5.61
N GLY A 271 13.62 12.55 -6.71
CA GLY A 271 12.67 12.89 -7.77
C GLY A 271 11.24 12.45 -7.43
N CYS A 272 10.28 13.38 -7.50
CA CYS A 272 8.86 13.03 -7.45
C CYS A 272 8.33 12.76 -8.88
N PRO A 273 7.72 11.60 -9.14
CA PRO A 273 7.13 11.27 -10.43
C PRO A 273 5.84 12.06 -10.74
#